data_AF-A0A9P7ES31-F1
#
_entry.id   AF-A0A9P7ES31-F1
#
_cell.length_a   1.000
_cell.length_b   1.000
_cell.length_c   1.000
_cell.angle_alpha   90.00
_cell.angle_beta   90.00
_cell.angle_gamma   90.00
#
_symmetry.space_group_name_H-M   'P 1'
#
loop_
_entity.id
_entity.type
_entity.pdbx_description
1 polymer ?
#
loop_
_entity_poly.entity_id
_entity_poly.type
_entity_poly.pdbx_seq_one_letter_code
_entity_poly.pdbx_strand_id
1 'polypeptide(L)'
;MFLIVSVSQPNTYIPVKHFFTSLLFSSPQLPFSETQKKAILNWARSLGAQNVPSLGSMKKCHTYLDSLVSNPTQQVTSCAGDIFYINNIAEAIAKDYANPLTRFAMKDYPEDGGEGMSQVFNGKKMLLDLLSPPAVRVDGTIYFTDELLQDNSGDYFIPERFFYASPPADSDGDDTKLHEHADAKPLYALGWAVERTEAGFIVHDEQEIIPTSAFVRSFEDIAATHDELDCGLTGVLCAHLYQKSQDSHDNSLIHQICVTFAKSNA
;
A
#
# COMPACT_ATOMS: atom_id res chain seq x y z
N MET A 1 1.00 -17.08 10.44
CA MET A 1 2.47 -16.96 10.53
C MET A 1 2.76 -15.53 10.98
N PHE A 2 3.12 -15.31 12.24
CA PHE A 2 3.40 -13.97 12.75
C PHE A 2 4.84 -13.59 12.36
N LEU A 3 4.98 -12.67 11.40
CA LEU A 3 6.27 -12.05 11.08
C LEU A 3 6.62 -11.10 12.23
N ILE A 4 7.52 -11.55 13.11
CA ILE A 4 8.19 -10.66 14.06
C ILE A 4 9.19 -9.83 13.23
N VAL A 5 8.86 -8.56 13.01
CA VAL A 5 9.81 -7.59 12.47
C VAL A 5 10.97 -7.51 13.46
N SER A 6 12.13 -8.01 13.05
CA SER A 6 13.36 -7.98 13.84
C SER A 6 13.87 -6.54 13.89
N VAL A 7 13.42 -5.79 14.88
CA VAL A 7 14.03 -4.50 15.24
C VAL A 7 15.37 -4.82 15.92
N SER A 8 16.48 -4.34 15.37
CA SER A 8 17.81 -4.50 15.98
C SER A 8 17.80 -3.86 17.37
N GLN A 9 17.78 -4.67 18.43
CA GLN A 9 17.67 -4.17 19.79
C GLN A 9 19.02 -3.67 20.31
N PRO A 10 19.14 -2.42 20.81
CA PRO A 10 20.20 -2.07 21.74
C PRO A 10 19.97 -2.87 23.03
N ASN A 11 20.99 -3.64 23.43
CA ASN A 11 21.06 -4.63 24.50
C ASN A 11 20.46 -4.19 25.86
N THR A 12 19.12 -4.16 25.97
CA THR A 12 18.40 -3.86 27.23
C THR A 12 17.25 -4.86 27.39
N TYR A 13 17.53 -5.96 28.08
CA TYR A 13 16.50 -6.96 28.42
C TYR A 13 15.44 -6.33 29.33
N ILE A 14 14.23 -6.08 28.82
CA ILE A 14 13.07 -5.74 29.67
C ILE A 14 12.51 -7.04 30.25
N PRO A 15 12.48 -7.21 31.58
CA PRO A 15 11.81 -8.37 32.16
C PRO A 15 10.32 -8.34 31.84
N VAL A 16 9.74 -9.47 31.40
CA VAL A 16 8.33 -9.63 30.99
C VAL A 16 7.31 -8.97 31.95
N LYS A 17 7.56 -9.07 33.27
CA LYS A 17 6.75 -8.44 34.32
C LYS A 17 6.68 -6.90 34.21
N HIS A 18 7.74 -6.24 33.77
CA HIS A 18 7.77 -4.79 33.55
C HIS A 18 6.93 -4.41 32.33
N PHE A 19 7.01 -5.20 31.27
CA PHE A 19 6.20 -5.00 30.07
C PHE A 19 4.71 -5.11 30.38
N PHE A 20 4.24 -6.20 31.00
CA PHE A 20 2.82 -6.35 31.34
C PHE A 20 2.31 -5.29 32.31
N THR A 21 3.11 -4.91 33.31
CA THR A 21 2.72 -3.85 34.24
C THR A 21 2.65 -2.49 33.53
N SER A 22 3.56 -2.22 32.59
CA SER A 22 3.51 -1.03 31.74
C SER A 22 2.26 -1.01 30.86
N LEU A 23 1.91 -2.16 30.25
CA LEU A 23 0.72 -2.29 29.42
C LEU A 23 -0.56 -2.03 30.23
N LEU A 24 -0.67 -2.61 31.43
CA LEU A 24 -1.79 -2.38 32.34
C LEU A 24 -1.95 -0.89 32.67
N PHE A 25 -0.86 -0.21 33.05
CA PHE A 25 -0.90 1.20 33.44
C PHE A 25 -0.98 2.18 32.28
N SER A 26 -0.78 1.71 31.04
CA SER A 26 -0.90 2.51 29.81
C SER A 26 -2.21 2.21 29.06
N SER A 27 -3.17 1.53 29.70
CA SER A 27 -4.48 1.25 29.11
C SER A 27 -5.25 2.55 28.85
N PRO A 28 -5.69 2.83 27.60
CA PRO A 28 -6.44 4.04 27.27
C PRO A 28 -7.79 4.12 28.01
N GLN A 29 -8.38 2.96 28.33
CA GLN A 29 -9.72 2.87 28.92
C GLN A 29 -9.70 3.06 30.44
N LEU A 30 -8.54 2.91 31.09
CA LEU A 30 -8.40 2.98 32.54
C LEU A 30 -7.15 3.76 32.93
N PRO A 31 -7.20 5.11 32.92
CA PRO A 31 -6.06 5.92 33.28
C PRO A 31 -5.78 5.80 34.78
N PHE A 32 -4.55 5.39 35.12
CA PHE A 32 -4.09 5.33 36.50
C PHE A 32 -3.25 6.57 36.85
N SER A 33 -3.62 7.26 37.91
CA SER A 33 -2.74 8.26 38.55
C SER A 33 -1.50 7.59 39.16
N GLU A 34 -0.41 8.34 39.35
CA GLU A 34 0.81 7.83 39.99
C GLU A 34 0.54 7.27 41.40
N THR A 35 -0.39 7.88 42.16
CA THR A 35 -0.81 7.41 43.47
C THR A 35 -1.51 6.05 43.38
N GLN A 36 -2.40 5.86 42.40
CA GLN A 36 -3.06 4.59 42.15
C GLN A 36 -2.08 3.51 41.70
N LYS A 37 -1.16 3.82 40.78
CA LYS A 37 -0.09 2.88 40.37
C LYS A 37 0.74 2.46 41.58
N LYS A 38 1.12 3.41 42.46
CA LYS A 38 1.84 3.12 43.70
C LYS A 38 1.04 2.21 44.63
N ALA A 39 -0.24 2.48 44.82
CA ALA A 39 -1.12 1.68 45.67
C ALA A 39 -1.24 0.24 45.15
N ILE A 40 -1.44 0.05 43.84
CA ILE A 40 -1.54 -1.28 43.21
C ILE A 40 -0.23 -2.07 43.37
N LEU A 41 0.92 -1.43 43.14
CA LEU A 41 2.21 -2.10 43.33
C LEU A 41 2.49 -2.43 44.80
N ASN A 42 2.10 -1.56 45.73
CA ASN A 42 2.22 -1.83 47.16
C ASN A 42 1.31 -2.99 47.57
N TRP A 43 0.07 -3.00 47.10
CA TRP A 43 -0.87 -4.09 47.31
C TRP A 43 -0.31 -5.43 46.81
N ALA A 44 0.24 -5.47 45.59
CA ALA A 44 0.87 -6.66 45.05
C ALA A 44 2.02 -7.17 45.93
N ARG A 45 2.87 -6.27 46.44
CA ARG A 45 3.95 -6.64 47.38
C ARG A 45 3.41 -7.15 48.71
N SER A 46 2.36 -6.53 49.25
CA SER A 46 1.71 -6.97 50.49
C SER A 46 1.08 -8.35 50.38
N LEU A 47 0.63 -8.75 49.19
CA LEU A 47 0.15 -10.11 48.90
C LEU A 47 1.28 -11.14 48.68
N GLY A 48 2.55 -10.73 48.84
CA GLY A 48 3.69 -11.62 48.67
C GLY A 48 4.10 -11.85 47.22
N ALA A 49 3.60 -11.06 46.26
CA ALA A 49 4.07 -11.13 44.89
C ALA A 49 5.57 -10.81 44.84
N GLN A 50 6.36 -11.74 44.34
CA GLN A 50 7.78 -11.52 44.15
C GLN A 50 8.00 -10.65 42.92
N ASN A 51 9.16 -9.97 42.85
CA ASN A 51 9.62 -9.35 41.62
C ASN A 51 8.76 -8.19 41.06
N VAL A 52 7.91 -7.57 41.89
CA VAL A 52 7.03 -6.45 41.50
C VAL A 52 7.86 -5.24 41.02
N PRO A 53 7.60 -4.70 39.81
CA PRO A 53 8.29 -3.51 39.32
C PRO A 53 8.21 -2.32 40.27
N SER A 54 9.24 -1.47 40.21
CA SER A 54 9.21 -0.15 40.86
C SER A 54 8.62 0.87 39.90
N LEU A 55 8.08 1.98 40.42
CA LEU A 55 7.63 3.09 39.57
C LEU A 55 8.77 3.62 38.68
N GLY A 56 9.99 3.70 39.20
CA GLY A 56 11.15 4.12 38.43
C GLY A 56 11.51 3.15 37.30
N SER A 57 11.46 1.83 37.55
CA SER A 57 11.75 0.84 36.52
C SER A 57 10.66 0.79 35.45
N MET A 58 9.39 1.07 35.81
CA MET A 58 8.33 1.24 34.83
C MET A 58 8.49 2.50 33.97
N LYS A 59 8.90 3.64 34.55
CA LYS A 59 9.19 4.85 33.76
C LYS A 59 10.29 4.60 32.74
N LYS A 60 11.37 3.92 33.14
CA LYS A 60 12.44 3.49 32.21
C LYS A 60 11.92 2.56 31.12
N CYS A 61 11.08 1.58 31.49
CA CYS A 61 10.45 0.69 30.53
C CYS A 61 9.58 1.45 29.54
N HIS A 62 8.79 2.43 30.01
CA HIS A 62 7.93 3.25 29.16
C HIS A 62 8.75 4.09 28.19
N THR A 63 9.76 4.84 28.67
CA THR A 63 10.66 5.61 27.79
C THR A 63 11.36 4.74 26.75
N TYR A 64 11.75 3.52 27.12
CA TYR A 64 12.33 2.58 26.17
C TYR A 64 11.30 2.10 25.13
N LEU A 65 10.09 1.72 25.55
CA LEU A 65 9.03 1.30 24.63
C LEU A 65 8.61 2.46 23.71
N ASP A 66 8.52 3.68 24.23
CA ASP A 66 8.28 4.88 23.44
C ASP A 66 9.39 5.09 22.42
N SER A 67 10.67 4.90 22.79
CA SER A 67 11.77 5.01 21.82
C SER A 67 11.73 3.95 20.71
N LEU A 68 11.09 2.79 20.96
CA LEU A 68 10.95 1.72 19.97
C LEU A 68 9.72 1.89 19.07
N VAL A 69 8.59 2.29 19.65
CA VAL A 69 7.28 2.24 18.99
C VAL A 69 6.76 3.64 18.63
N SER A 70 7.19 4.68 19.33
CA SER A 70 6.74 6.04 19.07
C SER A 70 7.32 6.58 17.77
N ASN A 71 6.61 7.55 17.20
CA ASN A 71 7.11 8.40 16.12
C ASN A 71 7.46 9.72 16.81
N PRO A 72 8.75 9.96 17.13
CA PRO A 72 9.12 11.09 17.97
C PRO A 72 8.66 12.38 17.31
N THR A 73 7.75 13.09 17.98
CA THR A 73 7.26 14.38 17.51
C THR A 73 8.41 15.36 17.46
N GLN A 74 8.73 15.86 16.27
CA GLN A 74 9.77 16.85 16.08
C GLN A 74 9.22 18.23 16.43
N GLN A 75 9.92 18.93 17.32
CA GLN A 75 9.68 20.33 17.55
C GLN A 75 10.29 21.15 16.40
N VAL A 76 9.46 21.96 15.74
CA VAL A 76 9.87 22.84 14.64
C VAL A 76 9.50 24.26 15.02
N THR A 77 10.49 25.16 15.04
CA THR A 77 10.26 26.57 15.30
C THR A 77 10.15 27.32 13.97
N SER A 78 9.05 28.03 13.75
CA SER A 78 8.86 28.90 12.59
C SER A 78 9.81 30.09 12.63
N CYS A 79 10.06 30.71 11.48
CA CYS A 79 10.81 31.96 11.38
C CYS A 79 10.21 33.09 12.24
N ALA A 80 8.91 33.03 12.57
CA ALA A 80 8.22 33.98 13.44
C ALA A 80 8.38 33.68 14.96
N GLY A 81 9.02 32.56 15.32
CA GLY A 81 9.21 32.14 16.72
C GLY A 81 8.14 31.19 17.26
N ASP A 82 7.11 30.88 16.48
CA ASP A 82 6.07 29.91 16.87
C ASP A 82 6.62 28.48 16.91
N ILE A 83 6.22 27.72 17.93
CA ILE A 83 6.67 26.34 18.15
C ILE A 83 5.57 25.38 17.66
N PHE A 84 5.91 24.56 16.67
CA PHE A 84 5.08 23.48 16.15
C PHE A 84 5.64 22.13 16.56
N TYR A 85 4.75 21.15 16.65
CA TYR A 85 5.08 19.76 16.96
C TYR A 85 4.58 18.91 15.78
N ILE A 86 5.51 18.35 15.00
CA ILE A 86 5.21 17.64 13.76
C ILE A 86 5.65 16.18 13.93
N ASN A 87 4.72 15.25 13.76
CA ASN A 87 5.05 13.82 13.64
C ASN A 87 5.53 13.53 12.22
N ASN A 88 6.46 12.59 12.07
CA ASN A 88 6.89 12.16 10.74
C ASN A 88 5.74 11.40 10.04
N ILE A 89 5.05 12.05 9.11
CA ILE A 89 3.88 11.48 8.44
C ILE A 89 4.23 10.15 7.73
N ALA A 90 5.41 10.07 7.11
CA ALA A 90 5.84 8.85 6.41
C ALA A 90 6.00 7.67 7.38
N GLU A 91 6.57 7.89 8.57
CA GLU A 91 6.67 6.85 9.59
C GLU A 91 5.31 6.45 10.17
N ALA A 92 4.37 7.39 10.30
CA ALA A 92 3.01 7.08 10.74
C ALA A 92 2.30 6.18 9.72
N ILE A 93 2.37 6.55 8.43
CA ILE A 93 1.82 5.73 7.34
C ILE A 93 2.49 4.35 7.33
N ALA A 94 3.82 4.28 7.44
CA ALA A 94 4.54 3.00 7.46
C ALA A 94 4.08 2.10 8.62
N LYS A 95 3.80 2.66 9.80
CA LYS A 95 3.27 1.92 10.94
C LYS A 95 1.84 1.42 10.70
N ASP A 96 1.00 2.21 10.04
CA ASP A 96 -0.35 1.78 9.68
C ASP A 96 -0.32 0.64 8.66
N TYR A 97 0.56 0.71 7.66
CA TYR A 97 0.77 -0.38 6.68
C TYR A 97 1.39 -1.63 7.31
N ALA A 98 2.24 -1.49 8.32
CA ALA A 98 2.85 -2.61 9.05
C ALA A 98 1.89 -3.28 10.06
N ASN A 99 0.81 -2.60 10.46
CA ASN A 99 -0.17 -3.15 11.38
C ASN A 99 -1.11 -4.10 10.64
N PRO A 100 -1.12 -5.42 10.91
CA PRO A 100 -1.97 -6.36 10.20
C PRO A 100 -3.47 -6.03 10.35
N LEU A 101 -3.91 -5.55 11.51
CA LEU A 101 -5.32 -5.23 11.75
C LEU A 101 -5.77 -4.03 10.90
N THR A 102 -4.95 -2.97 10.87
CA THR A 102 -5.24 -1.79 10.05
C THR A 102 -5.08 -2.11 8.57
N ARG A 103 -4.05 -2.85 8.19
CA ARG A 103 -3.74 -3.21 6.80
C ARG A 103 -4.88 -3.95 6.12
N PHE A 104 -5.57 -4.87 6.80
CA PHE A 104 -6.72 -5.58 6.23
C PHE A 104 -7.95 -4.68 6.02
N ALA A 105 -8.03 -3.55 6.71
CA ALA A 105 -9.12 -2.58 6.54
C ALA A 105 -8.77 -1.45 5.55
N MET A 106 -7.53 -1.35 5.09
CA MET A 106 -7.10 -0.34 4.11
C MET A 106 -7.61 -0.67 2.70
N LYS A 107 -8.11 0.36 2.00
CA LYS A 107 -8.53 0.28 0.61
C LYS A 107 -7.58 1.10 -0.27
N ASP A 108 -6.62 0.41 -0.89
CA ASP A 108 -5.58 1.04 -1.71
C ASP A 108 -6.16 1.51 -3.06
N TYR A 109 -7.00 0.67 -3.70
CA TYR A 109 -7.58 0.93 -5.01
C TYR A 109 -8.96 1.60 -4.93
N PRO A 110 -9.34 2.41 -5.93
CA PRO A 110 -10.71 2.88 -6.07
C PRO A 110 -11.67 1.73 -6.34
N GLU A 111 -12.95 1.94 -6.00
CA GLU A 111 -14.04 1.03 -6.34
C GLU A 111 -15.00 1.66 -7.33
N ASP A 112 -15.25 0.99 -8.45
CA ASP A 112 -16.39 1.23 -9.31
C ASP A 112 -17.61 0.47 -8.76
N GLY A 113 -18.69 1.20 -8.49
CA GLY A 113 -19.94 0.65 -7.97
C GLY A 113 -21.00 0.43 -9.03
N GLY A 114 -20.70 0.64 -10.32
CA GLY A 114 -21.66 0.53 -11.41
C GLY A 114 -22.64 1.71 -11.40
N GLU A 115 -23.93 1.44 -11.15
CA GLU A 115 -24.99 2.48 -11.17
C GLU A 115 -24.84 3.56 -10.09
N GLY A 116 -23.99 3.33 -9.08
CA GLY A 116 -23.73 4.32 -8.05
C GLY A 116 -22.45 4.05 -7.26
N MET A 117 -21.83 5.12 -6.77
CA MET A 117 -20.65 5.01 -5.92
C MET A 117 -21.02 5.12 -4.45
N SER A 118 -20.58 4.15 -3.65
CA SER A 118 -20.82 4.11 -2.20
C SER A 118 -20.20 5.29 -1.46
N GLN A 119 -19.10 5.85 -1.97
CA GLN A 119 -18.34 6.92 -1.32
C GLN A 119 -17.75 7.88 -2.37
N VAL A 120 -17.84 9.19 -2.10
CA VAL A 120 -17.43 10.27 -3.03
C VAL A 120 -15.94 10.20 -3.40
N PHE A 121 -15.09 9.65 -2.52
CA PHE A 121 -13.66 9.54 -2.82
C PHE A 121 -13.36 8.53 -3.93
N ASN A 122 -14.19 7.50 -4.13
CA ASN A 122 -14.05 6.58 -5.25
C ASN A 122 -14.25 7.32 -6.57
N GLY A 123 -15.28 8.16 -6.65
CA GLY A 123 -15.56 8.99 -7.83
C GLY A 123 -14.44 9.96 -8.13
N LYS A 124 -13.92 10.61 -7.09
CA LYS A 124 -12.77 11.49 -7.25
C LYS A 124 -11.53 10.76 -7.77
N LYS A 125 -11.26 9.55 -7.27
CA LYS A 125 -10.12 8.71 -7.70
C LYS A 125 -10.28 8.17 -9.13
N MET A 126 -11.49 7.77 -9.50
CA MET A 126 -11.78 7.29 -10.85
C MET A 126 -11.76 8.41 -11.89
N LEU A 127 -12.18 9.63 -11.53
CA LEU A 127 -12.34 10.75 -12.46
C LEU A 127 -11.09 11.65 -12.62
N LEU A 128 -10.31 11.87 -11.56
CA LEU A 128 -9.26 12.90 -11.54
C LEU A 128 -7.83 12.38 -11.75
N ASP A 129 -7.65 11.17 -12.29
CA ASP A 129 -6.33 10.54 -12.45
C ASP A 129 -5.45 10.68 -11.19
N LEU A 130 -6.08 10.53 -10.01
CA LEU A 130 -5.35 10.53 -8.77
C LEU A 130 -4.43 9.32 -8.74
N LEU A 131 -3.24 9.49 -8.15
CA LEU A 131 -2.23 8.45 -7.95
C LEU A 131 -2.87 7.16 -7.41
N SER A 132 -3.21 6.26 -8.33
CA SER A 132 -3.59 4.90 -7.99
C SER A 132 -2.32 4.16 -7.58
N PRO A 133 -2.41 3.13 -6.74
CA PRO A 133 -1.24 2.32 -6.44
C PRO A 133 -0.60 1.86 -7.77
N PRO A 134 0.71 2.06 -7.95
CA PRO A 134 1.37 1.86 -9.25
C PRO A 134 1.57 0.39 -9.60
N ALA A 135 1.16 -0.53 -8.71
CA ALA A 135 1.37 -1.95 -8.91
C ALA A 135 0.33 -2.77 -8.17
N VAL A 136 -0.01 -3.91 -8.75
CA VAL A 136 -0.87 -4.94 -8.16
C VAL A 136 -0.07 -6.22 -7.93
N ARG A 137 -0.38 -6.94 -6.86
CA ARG A 137 0.13 -8.29 -6.63
C ARG A 137 -0.93 -9.33 -6.94
N VAL A 138 -0.67 -10.18 -7.93
CA VAL A 138 -1.54 -11.29 -8.34
C VAL A 138 -0.73 -12.59 -8.24
N ASP A 139 -1.24 -13.56 -7.48
CA ASP A 139 -0.61 -14.89 -7.29
C ASP A 139 0.88 -14.88 -6.93
N GLY A 140 1.33 -13.84 -6.24
CA GLY A 140 2.71 -13.67 -5.78
C GLY A 140 3.57 -12.79 -6.69
N THR A 141 3.19 -12.62 -7.95
CA THR A 141 3.82 -11.76 -8.96
C THR A 141 3.31 -10.34 -8.85
N ILE A 142 4.19 -9.36 -9.11
CA ILE A 142 3.85 -7.94 -9.09
C ILE A 142 3.79 -7.43 -10.52
N TYR A 143 2.71 -6.73 -10.85
CA TYR A 143 2.49 -6.09 -12.14
C TYR A 143 2.39 -4.60 -11.92
N PHE A 144 3.11 -3.81 -12.71
CA PHE A 144 3.12 -2.36 -12.62
C PHE A 144 2.20 -1.71 -13.65
N THR A 145 1.72 -0.50 -13.36
CA THR A 145 1.14 0.37 -14.38
C THR A 145 2.22 0.81 -15.36
N ASP A 146 1.82 1.10 -16.59
CA ASP A 146 2.68 1.54 -17.70
C ASP A 146 3.76 0.52 -18.13
N GLU A 147 3.66 -0.73 -17.68
CA GLU A 147 4.53 -1.82 -18.08
C GLU A 147 3.79 -2.86 -18.92
N LEU A 148 4.49 -3.42 -19.91
CA LEU A 148 3.96 -4.48 -20.76
C LEU A 148 3.80 -5.76 -19.94
N LEU A 149 2.62 -6.36 -19.99
CA LEU A 149 2.35 -7.69 -19.46
C LEU A 149 1.69 -8.57 -20.51
N GLN A 150 1.68 -9.87 -20.27
CA GLN A 150 0.97 -10.83 -21.10
C GLN A 150 -0.15 -11.50 -20.29
N ASP A 151 -1.31 -11.63 -20.92
CA ASP A 151 -2.46 -12.31 -20.36
C ASP A 151 -2.39 -13.84 -20.58
N ASN A 152 -3.46 -14.54 -20.19
CA ASN A 152 -3.57 -16.00 -20.34
C ASN A 152 -3.94 -16.46 -21.76
N SER A 153 -4.38 -15.55 -22.63
CA SER A 153 -4.61 -15.79 -24.06
C SER A 153 -3.29 -15.72 -24.85
N GLY A 154 -2.27 -15.07 -24.28
CA GLY A 154 -1.01 -14.77 -24.93
C GLY A 154 -0.97 -13.36 -25.53
N ASP A 155 -2.02 -12.57 -25.33
CA ASP A 155 -2.11 -11.19 -25.80
C ASP A 155 -1.36 -10.26 -24.84
N TYR A 156 -0.89 -9.13 -25.37
CA TYR A 156 -0.15 -8.16 -24.58
C TYR A 156 -1.04 -6.99 -24.16
N PHE A 157 -0.74 -6.42 -22.99
CA PHE A 157 -1.52 -5.35 -22.40
C PHE A 157 -0.62 -4.41 -21.59
N ILE A 158 -0.99 -3.12 -21.54
CA ILE A 158 -0.34 -2.11 -20.70
C ILE A 158 -1.40 -1.54 -19.73
N PRO A 159 -1.35 -1.88 -18.44
CA PRO A 159 -2.27 -1.33 -17.44
C PRO A 159 -2.00 0.16 -17.21
N GLU A 160 -3.04 0.97 -17.20
CA GLU A 160 -2.95 2.37 -16.79
C GLU A 160 -3.37 2.56 -15.32
N ARG A 161 -4.38 1.79 -14.87
CA ARG A 161 -4.87 1.85 -13.50
C ARG A 161 -5.52 0.55 -13.05
N PHE A 162 -5.54 0.32 -11.74
CA PHE A 162 -6.21 -0.80 -11.09
C PHE A 162 -7.38 -0.32 -10.24
N PHE A 163 -8.51 -1.04 -10.29
CA PHE A 163 -9.72 -0.70 -9.56
C PHE A 163 -10.56 -1.94 -9.26
N TYR A 164 -11.32 -1.90 -8.16
CA TYR A 164 -12.30 -2.93 -7.86
C TYR A 164 -13.61 -2.64 -8.57
N ALA A 165 -14.26 -3.65 -9.15
CA ALA A 165 -15.59 -3.51 -9.72
C ALA A 165 -16.45 -4.72 -9.37
N SER A 166 -17.77 -4.52 -9.32
CA SER A 166 -18.71 -5.64 -9.32
C SER A 166 -18.78 -6.24 -10.73
N PRO A 167 -18.97 -7.56 -10.88
CA PRO A 167 -19.31 -8.15 -12.16
C PRO A 167 -20.55 -7.46 -12.75
N PRO A 168 -20.64 -7.27 -14.08
CA PRO A 168 -21.85 -6.75 -14.71
C PRO A 168 -23.06 -7.61 -14.31
N ALA A 169 -24.18 -6.96 -13.99
CA ALA A 169 -25.39 -7.57 -13.42
C ALA A 169 -26.14 -8.54 -14.36
N ASP A 170 -25.55 -8.90 -15.50
CA ASP A 170 -26.15 -9.79 -16.51
C ASP A 170 -26.04 -11.28 -16.15
N SER A 171 -25.45 -11.62 -14.99
CA SER A 171 -25.56 -12.95 -14.41
C SER A 171 -26.86 -13.07 -13.61
N ASP A 172 -27.93 -13.48 -14.29
CA ASP A 172 -29.18 -13.97 -13.68
C ASP A 172 -28.86 -14.97 -12.55
N GLY A 173 -29.09 -14.59 -11.29
CA GLY A 173 -28.67 -15.42 -10.17
C GLY A 173 -29.11 -14.94 -8.79
N ASP A 174 -30.40 -15.09 -8.51
CA ASP A 174 -31.02 -15.41 -7.21
C ASP A 174 -30.58 -14.58 -5.97
N ASP A 175 -31.46 -13.63 -5.60
CA ASP A 175 -31.47 -12.93 -4.32
C ASP A 175 -31.67 -13.91 -3.15
N THR A 176 -30.61 -14.60 -2.72
CA THR A 176 -30.49 -15.04 -1.32
C THR A 176 -29.06 -15.47 -0.98
N LYS A 177 -28.35 -14.66 -0.18
CA LYS A 177 -27.60 -15.13 1.00
C LYS A 177 -27.00 -13.97 1.80
N LEU A 178 -27.58 -13.77 2.99
CA LEU A 178 -26.90 -13.20 4.14
C LEU A 178 -25.88 -14.21 4.66
N HIS A 179 -24.60 -13.83 4.69
CA HIS A 179 -23.64 -13.94 5.81
C HIS A 179 -22.19 -14.08 5.33
N GLU A 180 -21.45 -12.96 5.47
CA GLU A 180 -20.17 -12.89 6.19
C GLU A 180 -19.11 -13.95 5.88
N HIS A 181 -18.66 -14.01 4.63
CA HIS A 181 -17.25 -14.30 4.32
C HIS A 181 -16.87 -13.40 3.16
N ALA A 182 -15.82 -12.58 3.32
CA ALA A 182 -15.39 -11.52 2.43
C ALA A 182 -15.52 -11.87 0.93
N ASP A 183 -16.60 -11.39 0.30
CA ASP A 183 -16.70 -11.24 -1.15
C ASP A 183 -15.66 -10.20 -1.56
N ALA A 184 -14.42 -10.66 -1.78
CA ALA A 184 -13.38 -9.83 -2.34
C ALA A 184 -13.83 -9.44 -3.75
N LYS A 185 -14.29 -8.20 -3.91
CA LYS A 185 -14.62 -7.65 -5.22
C LYS A 185 -13.47 -7.94 -6.18
N PRO A 186 -13.72 -8.45 -7.39
CA PRO A 186 -12.67 -8.69 -8.35
C PRO A 186 -11.94 -7.38 -8.67
N LEU A 187 -10.63 -7.48 -8.84
CA LEU A 187 -9.78 -6.37 -9.23
C LEU A 187 -9.59 -6.42 -10.75
N TYR A 188 -9.72 -5.25 -11.37
CA TYR A 188 -9.59 -5.05 -12.80
C TYR A 188 -8.48 -4.07 -13.10
N ALA A 189 -7.98 -4.14 -14.32
CA ALA A 189 -7.11 -3.16 -14.91
C ALA A 189 -7.81 -2.49 -16.09
N LEU A 190 -7.79 -1.16 -16.12
CA LEU A 190 -8.09 -0.37 -17.31
C LEU A 190 -6.75 -0.02 -17.95
N GLY A 191 -6.64 -0.20 -19.26
CA GLY A 191 -5.39 0.01 -19.98
C GLY A 191 -5.56 -0.23 -21.46
N TRP A 192 -4.46 -0.60 -22.12
CA TRP A 192 -4.36 -0.63 -23.57
C TRP A 192 -3.98 -2.02 -24.06
N ALA A 193 -4.76 -2.55 -24.99
CA ALA A 193 -4.39 -3.76 -25.72
C ALA A 193 -3.15 -3.49 -26.59
N VAL A 194 -2.28 -4.48 -26.71
CA VAL A 194 -1.04 -4.39 -27.46
C VAL A 194 -0.88 -5.59 -28.39
N GLU A 195 -0.69 -5.32 -29.66
CA GLU A 195 -0.41 -6.33 -30.68
C GLU A 195 1.11 -6.41 -30.92
N ARG A 196 1.65 -7.64 -30.89
CA ARG A 196 3.05 -7.88 -31.27
C ARG A 196 3.16 -8.12 -32.78
N THR A 197 3.99 -7.32 -33.44
CA THR A 197 4.33 -7.45 -34.86
C THR A 197 5.82 -7.73 -35.04
N GLU A 198 6.25 -8.08 -36.26
CA GLU A 198 7.68 -8.22 -36.59
C GLU A 198 8.47 -6.91 -36.36
N ALA A 199 7.79 -5.76 -36.41
CA ALA A 199 8.34 -4.41 -36.30
C ALA A 199 8.09 -3.74 -34.93
N GLY A 200 7.74 -4.53 -33.90
CA GLY A 200 7.53 -4.03 -32.55
C GLY A 200 6.10 -4.26 -32.02
N PHE A 201 5.81 -3.57 -30.93
CA PHE A 201 4.51 -3.60 -30.27
C PHE A 201 3.66 -2.39 -30.71
N ILE A 202 2.43 -2.66 -31.14
CA ILE A 202 1.45 -1.65 -31.53
C ILE A 202 0.41 -1.56 -30.41
N VAL A 203 0.27 -0.37 -29.82
CA VAL A 203 -0.73 -0.09 -28.78
C VAL A 203 -2.02 0.35 -29.48
N HIS A 204 -3.15 -0.27 -29.16
CA HIS A 204 -4.45 0.10 -29.70
C HIS A 204 -4.97 1.42 -29.07
N ASP A 205 -5.78 2.16 -29.82
CA ASP A 205 -6.32 3.47 -29.39
C ASP A 205 -7.55 3.36 -28.46
N GLU A 206 -8.11 2.17 -28.31
CA GLU A 206 -9.26 1.92 -27.44
C GLU A 206 -8.78 1.31 -26.11
N GLN A 207 -9.27 1.88 -25.01
CA GLN A 207 -9.00 1.33 -23.68
C GLN A 207 -9.91 0.13 -23.42
N GLU A 208 -9.34 -0.88 -22.80
CA GLU A 208 -10.04 -2.10 -22.44
C GLU A 208 -9.92 -2.36 -20.94
N ILE A 209 -10.94 -3.03 -20.39
CA ILE A 209 -10.97 -3.47 -19.01
C ILE A 209 -10.79 -4.97 -18.98
N ILE A 210 -9.70 -5.43 -18.36
CA ILE A 210 -9.41 -6.85 -18.18
C ILE A 210 -9.29 -7.22 -16.70
N PRO A 211 -9.74 -8.41 -16.28
CA PRO A 211 -9.59 -8.83 -14.89
C PRO A 211 -8.12 -9.13 -14.58
N THR A 212 -7.62 -8.73 -13.41
CA THR A 212 -6.21 -8.99 -13.04
C THR A 212 -5.90 -10.48 -12.91
N SER A 213 -6.93 -11.33 -12.77
CA SER A 213 -6.78 -12.80 -12.82
C SER A 213 -6.39 -13.35 -14.19
N ALA A 214 -6.47 -12.54 -15.25
CA ALA A 214 -5.98 -12.91 -16.58
C ALA A 214 -4.46 -12.74 -16.70
N PHE A 215 -3.79 -12.03 -15.78
CA PHE A 215 -2.37 -11.74 -15.88
C PHE A 215 -1.52 -12.99 -15.64
N VAL A 216 -0.57 -13.25 -16.54
CA VAL A 216 0.30 -14.44 -16.46
C VAL A 216 1.78 -14.07 -16.41
N ARG A 217 2.24 -13.14 -17.25
CA ARG A 217 3.67 -12.78 -17.34
C ARG A 217 3.86 -11.30 -17.14
N SER A 218 4.74 -10.95 -16.21
CA SER A 218 5.18 -9.57 -15.99
C SER A 218 6.16 -9.12 -17.07
N PHE A 219 6.47 -7.83 -17.11
CA PHE A 219 7.51 -7.31 -17.98
C PHE A 219 8.86 -8.01 -17.77
N GLU A 220 9.22 -8.31 -16.51
CA GLU A 220 10.46 -9.03 -16.20
C GLU A 220 10.46 -10.44 -16.82
N ASP A 221 9.34 -11.15 -16.80
CA ASP A 221 9.20 -12.48 -17.40
C ASP A 221 9.29 -12.45 -18.95
N ILE A 222 8.74 -11.38 -19.55
CA ILE A 222 8.83 -11.13 -21.00
C ILE A 222 10.27 -10.80 -21.37
N ALA A 223 10.91 -9.89 -20.65
CA ALA A 223 12.29 -9.48 -20.90
C ALA A 223 13.32 -10.59 -20.68
N ALA A 224 13.01 -11.56 -19.81
CA ALA A 224 13.85 -12.74 -19.61
C ALA A 224 13.79 -13.75 -20.78
N THR A 225 12.79 -13.64 -21.66
CA THR A 225 12.61 -14.56 -22.79
C THR A 225 13.32 -14.03 -24.02
N HIS A 226 14.30 -14.81 -24.49
CA HIS A 226 15.14 -14.44 -25.63
C HIS A 226 14.28 -14.19 -26.89
N ASP A 227 14.61 -13.15 -27.65
CA ASP A 227 13.97 -12.75 -28.91
C ASP A 227 12.54 -12.17 -28.82
N GLU A 228 11.91 -12.18 -27.63
CA GLU A 228 10.53 -11.72 -27.50
C GLU A 228 10.40 -10.21 -27.71
N LEU A 229 11.37 -9.45 -27.17
CA LEU A 229 11.48 -8.00 -27.29
C LEU A 229 12.34 -7.53 -28.49
N ASP A 230 12.93 -8.46 -29.25
CA ASP A 230 13.87 -8.12 -30.34
C ASP A 230 13.17 -7.76 -31.67
N CYS A 231 11.84 -7.66 -31.67
CA CYS A 231 11.06 -7.15 -32.81
C CYS A 231 11.40 -5.67 -33.09
N GLY A 232 11.80 -5.36 -34.33
CA GLY A 232 12.57 -4.16 -34.66
C GLY A 232 11.87 -2.85 -34.30
N LEU A 233 12.48 -2.02 -33.45
CA LEU A 233 11.93 -0.75 -32.97
C LEU A 233 11.59 0.21 -34.12
N THR A 234 10.31 0.32 -34.50
CA THR A 234 9.84 1.39 -35.38
C THR A 234 9.47 2.62 -34.56
N GLY A 235 10.00 3.79 -34.96
CA GLY A 235 9.85 5.08 -34.27
C GLY A 235 8.42 5.67 -34.21
N VAL A 236 7.38 4.85 -34.43
CA VAL A 236 5.98 5.26 -34.38
C VAL A 236 5.43 5.23 -32.94
N LEU A 237 6.01 4.40 -32.05
CA LEU A 237 5.78 4.45 -30.60
C LEU A 237 6.07 5.84 -30.01
N CYS A 238 7.00 6.59 -30.61
CA CYS A 238 7.31 7.96 -30.20
C CYS A 238 6.30 9.00 -30.71
N ALA A 239 5.62 8.77 -31.84
CA ALA A 239 4.84 9.80 -32.51
C ALA A 239 3.44 9.99 -31.92
N HIS A 240 2.75 8.91 -31.53
CA HIS A 240 1.43 9.01 -30.89
C HIS A 240 1.49 9.55 -29.46
N LEU A 241 2.56 9.21 -28.72
CA LEU A 241 2.79 9.77 -27.38
C LEU A 241 3.21 11.26 -27.41
N TYR A 242 3.76 11.75 -28.53
CA TYR A 242 4.12 13.17 -28.70
C TYR A 242 2.89 14.07 -28.93
N GLN A 243 1.88 13.57 -29.65
CA GLN A 243 0.69 14.34 -30.00
C GLN A 243 -0.17 14.67 -28.75
N LYS A 244 -0.24 13.74 -27.78
CA LYS A 244 -0.95 13.93 -26.50
C LYS A 244 -0.34 15.03 -25.60
N SER A 245 0.90 15.46 -25.86
CA SER A 245 1.58 16.51 -25.09
C SER A 245 1.17 17.94 -25.48
N GLN A 246 0.52 18.13 -26.63
CA GLN A 246 0.17 19.49 -27.12
C GLN A 246 -1.21 19.99 -26.66
N ASP A 247 -2.12 19.09 -26.26
CA ASP A 247 -3.50 19.45 -25.91
C ASP A 247 -3.76 19.66 -24.40
N SER A 248 -2.77 19.41 -23.54
CA SER A 248 -2.89 19.61 -22.08
C SER A 248 -2.04 20.81 -21.61
N HIS A 249 -2.70 21.88 -21.17
CA HIS A 249 -2.08 23.09 -20.61
C HIS A 249 -1.59 22.91 -19.16
N ASP A 250 -0.88 21.82 -18.86
CA ASP A 250 -0.15 21.71 -17.60
C ASP A 250 1.18 20.94 -17.78
N ASN A 251 2.27 21.66 -17.56
CA ASN A 251 3.60 21.39 -18.12
C ASN A 251 4.55 20.82 -17.04
N SER A 252 4.06 19.84 -16.30
CA SER A 252 4.76 19.25 -15.15
C SER A 252 4.74 17.72 -15.26
N LEU A 253 5.82 17.15 -15.84
CA LEU A 253 6.15 15.71 -15.97
C LEU A 253 5.39 15.05 -17.15
N ILE A 254 5.88 14.83 -18.38
CA ILE A 254 7.17 14.34 -18.93
C ILE A 254 7.72 13.03 -18.31
N HIS A 255 7.22 12.59 -17.15
CA HIS A 255 7.35 11.19 -16.72
C HIS A 255 6.17 10.43 -17.34
N GLN A 256 6.29 9.64 -18.41
CA GLN A 256 6.93 8.33 -18.41
C GLN A 256 7.14 7.85 -19.86
N ILE A 257 7.40 8.76 -20.81
CA ILE A 257 7.69 8.40 -22.22
C ILE A 257 9.16 7.96 -22.31
N CYS A 258 9.43 6.85 -21.64
CA CYS A 258 10.59 5.99 -21.75
C CYS A 258 10.16 4.70 -21.07
N VAL A 259 9.60 3.78 -21.86
CA VAL A 259 9.95 2.37 -21.66
C VAL A 259 11.46 2.37 -21.49
N THR A 260 11.95 2.04 -20.29
CA THR A 260 13.36 2.14 -19.93
C THR A 260 14.12 0.99 -20.62
N PHE A 261 14.20 1.02 -21.96
CA PHE A 261 15.13 0.24 -22.76
C PHE A 261 16.48 0.97 -22.80
N ALA A 262 17.10 1.14 -21.63
CA ALA A 262 18.51 1.52 -21.48
C ALA A 262 18.98 1.36 -20.02
N LYS A 263 18.94 0.13 -19.49
CA LYS A 263 19.93 -0.30 -18.47
C LYS A 263 20.98 -1.27 -19.04
N SER A 264 21.14 -1.28 -20.37
CA SER A 264 22.23 -1.96 -21.07
C SER A 264 22.93 -0.99 -22.02
N ASN A 265 23.78 -0.16 -21.45
CA ASN A 265 25.04 0.31 -22.06
C ASN A 265 25.86 1.03 -20.96
N ALA A 266 26.23 0.26 -19.94
CA ALA A 266 27.38 0.49 -19.06
C ALA A 266 27.72 -0.82 -18.34
#